data_AF-A0A5S9MFY0-F1
#
_entry.id   AF-A0A5S9MFY0-F1
#
_cell.length_a   1.000
_cell.length_b   1.000
_cell.length_c   1.000
_cell.angle_alpha   90.00
_cell.angle_beta   90.00
_cell.angle_gamma   90.00
#
_symmetry.space_group_name_H-M   'P 1'
#
loop_
_entity.id
_entity.type
_entity.pdbx_description
1 polymer ?
#
loop_
_entity_poly.entity_id
_entity_poly.type
_entity_poly.pdbx_seq_one_letter_code
_entity_poly.pdbx_strand_id
1 'polypeptide(L)'
;MKRSDVLHKNVLDLFVFQDEMHSTLVQALRTGKQTVHAKQTYHNYNGKEITTINHTYPLVRDGLIQGAVEISNDVTKLERLIHHNMKKKEARALPLIPLLDKALRF
;
A
#
# COMPACT_ATOMS: atom_id res chain seq x y z
N MET A 1 -13.75 -6.44 8.92
CA MET A 1 -13.15 -6.32 10.26
C MET A 1 -14.13 -5.56 11.12
N LYS A 2 -14.41 -6.07 12.31
CA LYS A 2 -15.17 -5.38 13.35
C LYS A 2 -14.21 -4.51 14.17
N ARG A 3 -14.75 -3.51 14.87
CA ARG A 3 -13.96 -2.65 15.77
C ARG A 3 -13.20 -3.45 16.85
N SER A 4 -13.81 -4.51 17.37
CA SER A 4 -13.20 -5.43 18.34
C SER A 4 -11.96 -6.15 17.81
N ASP A 5 -11.83 -6.28 16.49
CA ASP A 5 -10.73 -7.02 15.89
C ASP A 5 -9.42 -6.23 15.95
N VAL A 6 -9.50 -4.91 16.17
CA VAL A 6 -8.36 -3.97 16.14
C VAL A 6 -8.08 -3.24 17.44
N LEU A 7 -9.12 -3.02 18.27
CA LEU A 7 -8.98 -2.22 19.48
C LEU A 7 -8.07 -2.92 20.50
N HIS A 8 -7.20 -2.15 21.17
CA HIS A 8 -6.22 -2.62 22.17
C HIS A 8 -5.17 -3.62 21.67
N LYS A 9 -4.96 -3.71 20.36
CA LYS A 9 -3.94 -4.57 19.76
C LYS A 9 -2.83 -3.73 19.13
N ASN A 10 -1.63 -4.30 19.05
CA ASN A 10 -0.54 -3.64 18.34
C ASN A 10 -0.83 -3.64 16.83
N VAL A 11 -0.56 -2.53 16.16
CA VAL A 11 -0.69 -2.38 14.71
C VAL A 11 0.15 -3.43 13.98
N LEU A 12 1.36 -3.71 14.49
CA LEU A 12 2.29 -4.67 13.89
C LEU A 12 1.86 -6.14 14.08
N ASP A 13 0.98 -6.42 15.04
CA ASP A 13 0.41 -7.77 15.21
C ASP A 13 -0.75 -8.03 14.24
N LEU A 14 -1.34 -6.95 13.71
CA LEU A 14 -2.55 -7.01 12.88
C LEU A 14 -2.29 -6.85 11.40
N PHE A 15 -1.17 -6.21 11.05
CA PHE A 15 -0.87 -5.83 9.69
C PHE A 15 0.57 -6.19 9.34
N VAL A 16 0.72 -6.89 8.21
CA VAL A 16 2.02 -7.26 7.64
C VAL A 16 2.29 -6.35 6.45
N PHE A 17 3.38 -5.59 6.51
CA PHE A 17 3.75 -4.61 5.50
C PHE A 17 4.82 -5.19 4.58
N GLN A 18 4.73 -4.92 3.27
CA GLN A 18 5.64 -5.49 2.26
C GLN A 18 6.95 -4.72 2.08
N ASP A 19 7.02 -3.45 2.51
CA ASP A 19 8.14 -2.54 2.24
C ASP A 19 8.88 -2.16 3.54
N GLU A 20 10.17 -1.78 3.44
CA GLU A 20 11.06 -1.44 4.56
C GLU A 20 10.56 -0.21 5.36
N MET A 21 9.62 0.55 4.80
CA MET A 21 8.86 1.60 5.49
C MET A 21 7.67 0.99 6.26
N HIS A 22 7.98 0.37 7.39
CA HIS A 22 7.11 -0.44 8.26
C HIS A 22 5.64 -0.04 8.44
N SER A 23 5.28 1.24 8.42
CA SER A 23 3.90 1.76 8.48
C SER A 23 3.95 3.28 8.65
N THR A 24 3.17 4.05 7.90
CA THR A 24 3.05 5.50 8.07
C THR A 24 2.60 5.87 9.49
N LEU A 25 1.66 5.12 10.05
CA LEU A 25 1.20 5.25 11.43
C LEU A 25 2.32 4.99 12.45
N VAL A 26 3.09 3.91 12.27
CA VAL A 26 4.21 3.58 13.18
C VAL A 26 5.32 4.62 13.08
N GLN A 27 5.59 5.15 11.88
CA GLN A 27 6.56 6.23 11.69
C GLN A 27 6.13 7.50 12.42
N ALA A 28 4.86 7.89 12.33
CA ALA A 28 4.35 9.04 13.06
C ALA A 28 4.48 8.86 14.59
N LEU A 29 4.17 7.65 15.09
CA LEU A 29 4.32 7.31 16.52
C LEU A 29 5.77 7.34 17.00
N ARG A 30 6.73 6.93 16.15
CA ARG A 30 8.16 6.88 16.51
C ARG A 30 8.87 8.21 16.38
N THR A 31 8.53 8.98 15.35
CA THR A 31 9.33 10.13 14.92
C THR A 31 8.64 11.47 15.15
N GLY A 32 7.33 11.48 15.38
CA GLY A 32 6.56 12.72 15.46
C GLY A 32 6.50 13.47 14.13
N LYS A 33 6.79 12.81 13.00
CA LYS A 33 6.70 13.38 11.65
C LYS A 33 5.39 12.98 10.99
N GLN A 34 4.75 13.95 10.35
CA GLN A 34 3.59 13.69 9.49
C GLN A 34 4.01 13.03 8.18
N THR A 35 3.10 12.26 7.61
CA THR A 35 3.20 11.72 6.25
C THR A 35 1.95 12.09 5.48
N VAL A 36 2.09 12.55 4.24
CA VAL A 36 0.98 13.05 3.43
C VAL A 36 1.02 12.36 2.08
N HIS A 37 -0.13 11.86 1.62
CA HIS A 37 -0.29 11.25 0.30
C HIS A 37 0.67 10.08 0.03
N ALA A 38 0.94 9.25 1.05
CA ALA A 38 1.82 8.09 0.90
C ALA A 38 1.04 6.84 0.50
N LYS A 39 1.48 6.17 -0.56
CA LYS A 39 0.97 4.85 -0.91
C LYS A 39 1.52 3.80 0.05
N GLN A 40 0.66 2.94 0.57
CA GLN A 40 1.04 1.85 1.45
C GLN A 40 0.28 0.57 1.08
N THR A 41 0.99 -0.56 0.98
CA THR A 41 0.38 -1.88 0.78
C THR A 41 0.67 -2.76 1.99
N TYR A 42 -0.38 -3.38 2.53
CA TYR A 42 -0.28 -4.27 3.68
C TYR A 42 -1.30 -5.40 3.60
N HIS A 43 -1.06 -6.46 4.37
CA HIS A 43 -1.99 -7.57 4.57
C HIS A 43 -2.60 -7.43 5.96
N ASN A 44 -3.93 -7.51 6.05
CA ASN A 44 -4.59 -7.57 7.36
C ASN A 44 -4.51 -8.98 7.98
N TYR A 45 -4.97 -9.14 9.22
CA TYR A 45 -4.97 -10.43 9.93
C TYR A 45 -5.72 -11.57 9.23
N ASN A 46 -6.54 -11.28 8.22
CA ASN A 46 -7.22 -12.29 7.39
C ASN A 46 -6.43 -12.64 6.12
N GLY A 47 -5.19 -12.15 5.96
CA GLY A 47 -4.37 -12.33 4.76
C GLY A 47 -4.86 -11.56 3.54
N LYS A 48 -5.79 -10.61 3.72
CA LYS A 48 -6.26 -9.79 2.60
C LYS A 48 -5.31 -8.63 2.37
N GLU A 49 -4.73 -8.58 1.18
CA GLU A 49 -3.96 -7.44 0.69
C GLU A 49 -4.86 -6.21 0.52
N ILE A 50 -4.40 -5.08 1.05
CA ILE A 50 -5.01 -3.77 0.97
C ILE A 50 -3.94 -2.78 0.51
N THR A 51 -4.28 -1.94 -0.46
CA THR A 51 -3.47 -0.80 -0.88
C THR A 51 -4.22 0.49 -0.57
N THR A 52 -3.58 1.38 0.16
CA THR A 52 -4.17 2.67 0.57
C THR A 52 -3.29 3.85 0.19
N ILE A 53 -3.92 5.02 0.06
CA ILE A 53 -3.24 6.31 0.09
C ILE A 53 -3.50 6.94 1.45
N ASN A 54 -2.43 7.18 2.20
CA ASN A 54 -2.46 7.55 3.61
C ASN A 54 -2.04 9.01 3.83
N HIS A 55 -2.76 9.65 4.75
CA HIS A 55 -2.35 10.87 5.42
C HIS A 55 -2.28 10.56 6.92
N THR A 56 -1.12 10.74 7.53
CA THR A 56 -0.86 10.37 8.91
C THR A 56 -0.29 11.57 9.66
N TYR A 57 -0.91 11.91 10.78
CA TYR A 57 -0.55 13.05 11.60
C TYR A 57 -0.23 12.57 13.03
N PRO A 58 0.95 12.92 13.57
CA PRO A 58 1.25 12.67 14.97
C PRO A 58 0.43 13.62 15.85
N LEU A 59 0.04 13.15 17.03
CA LEU A 59 -0.58 13.95 18.07
C LEU A 59 0.49 14.31 19.08
N VAL A 60 1.01 15.53 19.00
CA VAL A 60 2.08 16.03 19.87
C VAL A 60 1.52 17.03 20.86
N ARG A 61 1.82 16.85 22.15
CA ARG A 61 1.47 17.78 23.22
C ARG A 61 2.67 17.97 24.12
N ASP A 62 3.01 19.22 24.42
CA ASP A 62 4.14 19.59 25.29
C ASP A 62 5.48 18.95 24.84
N GLY A 63 5.69 18.84 23.51
CA GLY A 63 6.87 18.23 22.91
C GLY A 63 6.90 16.69 22.92
N LEU A 64 5.86 16.04 23.48
CA LEU A 64 5.75 14.58 23.59
C LEU A 64 4.71 14.02 22.61
N ILE A 65 5.04 12.90 21.97
CA ILE A 65 4.12 12.17 21.08
C ILE A 65 3.12 11.41 21.94
N GLN A 66 1.85 11.82 21.89
CA GLN A 66 0.72 11.20 22.61
C GLN A 66 0.02 10.12 21.77
N GLY A 67 0.20 10.14 20.46
CA GLY A 67 -0.42 9.20 19.54
C GLY A 67 -0.23 9.63 18.09
N ALA A 68 -1.00 9.01 17.20
CA ALA A 68 -1.07 9.38 15.79
C ALA A 68 -2.47 9.06 15.24
N VAL A 69 -2.91 9.83 14.26
CA VAL A 69 -4.14 9.60 13.52
C VAL A 69 -3.79 9.39 12.04
N GLU A 70 -4.48 8.45 11.41
CA GLU A 70 -4.33 8.16 9.99
C GLU A 70 -5.68 8.22 9.28
N ILE A 71 -5.70 8.87 8.13
CA ILE A 71 -6.79 8.90 7.17
C ILE A 71 -6.31 8.11 5.95
N SER A 72 -6.93 6.95 5.71
CA SER A 72 -6.53 6.00 4.68
C SER A 72 -7.61 5.86 3.62
N ASN A 73 -7.29 6.15 2.36
CA ASN A 73 -8.18 5.91 1.23
C ASN A 73 -7.84 4.57 0.58
N ASP A 74 -8.77 3.60 0.61
CA ASP A 74 -8.60 2.29 -0.04
C ASP A 74 -8.67 2.42 -1.57
N VAL A 75 -7.53 2.14 -2.22
CA VAL A 75 -7.37 2.16 -3.68
C VAL A 75 -7.13 0.78 -4.26
N THR A 76 -7.29 -0.29 -3.46
CA THR A 76 -6.97 -1.69 -3.82
C THR A 76 -7.63 -2.11 -5.14
N LYS A 77 -8.92 -1.79 -5.31
CA LYS A 77 -9.67 -2.15 -6.53
C LYS A 77 -9.14 -1.40 -7.76
N LEU A 78 -8.84 -0.11 -7.60
CA LEU A 78 -8.33 0.74 -8.66
C LEU A 78 -6.95 0.25 -9.13
N GLU A 79 -6.04 -0.01 -8.19
CA GLU A 79 -4.72 -0.57 -8.48
C GLU A 79 -4.82 -1.90 -9.25
N ARG A 80 -5.70 -2.81 -8.80
CA ARG A 80 -5.93 -4.09 -9.49
C ARG A 80 -6.42 -3.92 -10.92
N LEU A 81 -7.34 -2.98 -11.16
CA LEU A 81 -7.86 -2.70 -12.50
C LEU A 81 -6.79 -2.14 -13.43
N ILE A 82 -6.00 -1.17 -12.95
CA ILE A 82 -4.88 -0.58 -13.70
C ILE A 82 -3.88 -1.68 -14.04
N HIS A 83 -3.48 -2.47 -13.06
CA HIS A 83 -2.49 -3.54 -13.22
C HIS A 83 -2.96 -4.63 -14.20
N HIS A 84 -4.24 -5.03 -14.13
CA HIS A 84 -4.83 -5.98 -15.08
C HIS A 84 -4.85 -5.42 -16.52
N ASN A 85 -5.26 -4.17 -16.68
CA ASN A 85 -5.30 -3.51 -17.99
C ASN A 85 -3.90 -3.35 -18.60
N MET A 86 -2.89 -3.03 -17.78
CA MET A 86 -1.50 -2.95 -18.23
C MET A 86 -0.99 -4.31 -18.73
N LYS A 87 -1.16 -5.37 -17.95
CA LYS A 87 -0.78 -6.74 -18.37
C LYS A 87 -1.44 -7.16 -19.69
N LYS A 88 -2.73 -6.81 -19.88
CA LYS A 88 -3.45 -7.09 -21.12
C LYS A 88 -2.90 -6.29 -22.32
N LYS A 89 -2.48 -5.04 -22.12
CA LYS A 89 -1.83 -4.23 -23.16
C LYS A 89 -0.44 -4.77 -23.52
N GLU A 90 0.38 -5.14 -22.53
CA GLU A 90 1.69 -5.75 -22.76
C GLU A 90 1.58 -7.07 -23.53
N ALA A 91 0.65 -7.95 -23.13
CA ALA A 91 0.39 -9.20 -23.86
C ALA A 91 -0.06 -8.98 -25.31
N ARG A 92 -0.74 -7.85 -25.60
CA ARG A 92 -1.11 -7.44 -26.96
C ARG A 92 0.04 -6.78 -27.74
N ALA A 93 1.03 -6.22 -27.07
CA ALA A 93 2.21 -5.60 -27.69
C ALA A 93 3.34 -6.62 -27.96
N LEU A 94 3.38 -7.72 -27.20
CA LEU A 94 4.36 -8.79 -27.35
C LEU A 94 4.30 -9.67 -28.63
N PRO A 95 3.19 -9.78 -29.43
CA PRO A 95 3.20 -10.60 -30.63
C PRO A 95 4.01 -10.00 -31.79
N LEU A 96 4.62 -8.82 -31.62
CA LEU A 96 5.54 -8.22 -32.60
C LEU A 96 6.90 -8.93 -32.68
N ILE A 97 7.39 -9.50 -31.57
CA ILE A 97 8.72 -10.13 -31.52
C ILE A 97 8.79 -11.41 -32.38
N PRO A 98 7.80 -12.33 -32.31
CA PRO A 98 7.76 -13.48 -33.24
C PRO A 98 7.55 -13.07 -34.70
N LEU A 99 6.88 -11.94 -34.96
CA LEU A 99 6.62 -11.45 -36.31
C LEU A 99 7.88 -10.88 -36.97
N LEU A 100 8.71 -10.15 -36.22
CA LEU A 100 10.02 -9.66 -36.69
C LEU A 100 11.00 -10.82 -36.97
N ASP A 101 11.03 -11.84 -36.10
CA ASP A 101 11.95 -12.98 -36.27
C ASP A 101 11.59 -13.85 -37.50
N LYS A 102 10.34 -13.79 -37.95
CA LYS A 102 9.88 -14.44 -39.19
C LYS A 102 10.17 -13.60 -40.44
N ALA A 103 10.28 -12.27 -40.31
CA ALA A 103 10.59 -11.35 -41.40
C ALA A 103 12.08 -11.25 -41.71
N LEU A 104 12.97 -11.46 -40.72
CA LEU A 104 14.43 -11.46 -40.91
C LEU A 104 15.01 -12.80 -41.42
N ARG A 105 14.20 -13.85 -41.58
CA ARG A 105 14.64 -15.17 -42.07
C ARG A 105 14.37 -15.39 -43.56
N PHE A 106 14.09 -14.33 -44.31
CA PHE A 106 14.03 -14.31 -45.77
C PHE A 106 15.10 -13.39 -46.35
#